data_AF-A0A7S4E715-F1
#
_entry.id   AF-A0A7S4E715-F1
#
_cell.length_a   1.000
_cell.length_b   1.000
_cell.length_c   1.000
_cell.angle_alpha   90.00
_cell.angle_beta   90.00
_cell.angle_gamma   90.00
#
_symmetry.space_group_name_H-M   'P 1'
#
loop_
_entity.id
_entity.type
_entity.pdbx_description
1 polymer ?
#
loop_
_entity_poly.entity_id
_entity_poly.type
_entity_poly.pdbx_seq_one_letter_code
_entity_poly.pdbx_strand_id
1 'polypeptide(L)'
;SARLEPQASASVAQTRPRVTGGHAAARGRGMGAHSRSLLLLVAAPLAVQAAGGVRAAAGLRTAAHRAARDVGAAKRAGNPAVAAGATTAPAAREAAATPTPTQRVLDAMRLSLQRWDKVETKQGAQDYVRDILSPAKRGALGRILILNGRVFANEEGGKVQQHLTMVSRAVRERHSKVKNVAYLHNSEASGSCLENKKGELLPTTLIAKKYSSKECGVLVPNPYFGDLDHWSNVAQLLEDASRKHPYWKRDPRAFWRGHIRWRNKDCDHESGNIARFLGTLLTLRHPDQFDVKVRHLEARKRIWTNATALHATKCKDGAAKYPFRIDGLDGLVQRLSEAQDVSWVNPVDYARYKILAHFPGGTTGSYSRNLNHLWATGS
;
A
#
# COMPACT_ATOMS: atom_id res chain seq x y z
N SER A 1 46.72 -8.34 -45.60
CA SER A 1 46.56 -6.87 -45.58
C SER A 1 45.31 -6.55 -44.77
N ALA A 2 45.29 -5.84 -43.64
CA ALA A 2 46.30 -5.16 -42.85
C ALA A 2 45.88 -5.28 -41.36
N ARG A 3 46.87 -5.41 -40.47
CA ARG A 3 46.72 -5.26 -39.01
C ARG A 3 46.50 -3.79 -38.68
N LEU A 4 45.75 -3.49 -37.61
CA LEU A 4 46.08 -2.40 -36.69
C LEU A 4 45.59 -2.74 -35.28
N GLU A 5 46.49 -2.49 -34.33
CA GLU A 5 46.48 -2.76 -32.89
C GLU A 5 45.70 -1.70 -32.07
N PRO A 6 45.48 -1.93 -30.76
CA PRO A 6 44.64 -1.11 -29.90
C PRO A 6 45.42 0.03 -29.22
N GLN A 7 44.74 1.15 -28.94
CA GLN A 7 45.26 2.20 -28.05
C GLN A 7 44.65 2.11 -26.65
N ALA A 8 45.54 1.94 -25.68
CA ALA A 8 45.32 2.22 -24.26
C ALA A 8 45.48 3.73 -24.00
N SER A 9 44.81 4.25 -22.98
CA SER A 9 45.13 5.55 -22.38
C SER A 9 44.79 5.56 -20.89
N ALA A 10 45.66 6.26 -20.16
CA ALA A 10 45.99 6.07 -18.76
C ALA A 10 45.06 6.75 -17.74
N SER A 11 45.27 6.33 -16.50
CA SER A 11 44.75 6.86 -15.24
C SER A 11 45.12 8.32 -14.97
N VAL A 12 44.25 9.02 -14.25
CA VAL A 12 44.65 10.12 -13.37
C VAL A 12 44.06 9.89 -11.98
N ALA A 13 44.95 9.61 -11.05
CA ALA A 13 44.69 9.59 -9.61
C ALA A 13 44.62 11.03 -9.08
N GLN A 14 43.61 11.34 -8.27
CA GLN A 14 43.60 12.53 -7.43
C GLN A 14 43.66 12.13 -5.95
N THR A 15 44.76 12.51 -5.33
CA THR A 15 45.05 12.39 -3.90
C THR A 15 44.75 13.70 -3.16
N ARG A 16 44.02 13.59 -2.04
CA ARG A 16 44.17 14.30 -0.73
C ARG A 16 43.75 15.79 -0.65
N PRO A 17 43.29 16.30 0.52
CA PRO A 17 43.94 16.10 1.82
C PRO A 17 43.09 15.74 3.04
N ARG A 18 43.86 15.20 3.98
CA ARG A 18 43.57 14.80 5.36
C ARG A 18 43.61 16.08 6.21
N VAL A 19 42.55 16.38 6.96
CA VAL A 19 42.59 17.38 8.03
C VAL A 19 42.60 16.65 9.36
N THR A 20 43.71 16.79 10.07
CA THR A 20 43.92 16.40 11.47
C THR A 20 43.61 17.58 12.36
N GLY A 21 42.75 17.40 13.36
CA GLY A 21 42.53 18.35 14.44
C GLY A 21 42.10 17.59 15.69
N GLY A 22 42.93 17.62 16.73
CA GLY A 22 42.75 16.87 17.97
C GLY A 22 42.08 17.65 19.10
N HIS A 23 41.80 16.89 20.17
CA HIS A 23 41.56 17.26 21.57
C HIS A 23 40.31 18.06 21.96
N ALA A 24 39.43 17.42 22.75
CA ALA A 24 39.35 17.69 24.20
C ALA A 24 38.43 16.67 24.90
N ALA A 25 38.94 16.13 26.01
CA ALA A 25 38.21 15.32 26.96
C ALA A 25 37.39 16.21 27.91
N ALA A 26 36.18 15.79 28.27
CA ALA A 26 35.49 16.29 29.46
C ALA A 26 34.82 15.13 30.19
N ARG A 27 35.39 14.80 31.35
CA ARG A 27 34.81 13.94 32.38
C ARG A 27 33.67 14.70 33.06
N GLY A 28 32.54 14.04 33.27
CA GLY A 28 31.49 14.50 34.18
C GLY A 28 30.82 13.28 34.82
N ARG A 29 31.14 13.03 36.09
CA ARG A 29 30.52 12.01 36.95
C ARG A 29 29.18 12.52 37.48
N GLY A 30 28.21 11.61 37.59
CA GLY A 30 27.54 11.36 38.88
C GLY A 30 26.10 11.83 39.08
N MET A 31 25.26 10.84 39.41
CA MET A 31 24.01 10.90 40.21
C MET A 31 22.78 11.52 39.54
N GLY A 32 21.56 11.00 39.70
CA GLY A 32 21.05 9.95 40.58
C GLY A 32 19.69 9.45 40.09
N ALA A 33 19.28 8.34 40.69
CA ALA A 33 18.09 7.57 40.34
C ALA A 33 16.78 8.35 40.50
N HIS A 34 15.82 8.11 39.61
CA HIS A 34 14.46 7.78 40.00
C HIS A 34 13.81 6.87 38.94
N SER A 35 13.68 5.61 39.32
CA SER A 35 12.84 4.61 38.67
C SER A 35 11.37 5.00 38.83
N ARG A 36 10.63 5.09 37.72
CA ARG A 36 9.22 4.72 37.69
C ARG A 36 8.91 3.95 36.41
N SER A 37 8.46 2.73 36.62
CA SER A 37 7.97 1.80 35.62
C SER A 37 6.63 2.24 35.03
N LEU A 38 6.40 1.75 33.80
CA LEU A 38 5.13 1.27 33.25
C LEU A 38 3.99 2.23 32.84
N LEU A 39 3.63 2.05 31.56
CA LEU A 39 2.29 1.93 30.96
C LEU A 39 1.56 3.15 30.35
N LEU A 40 0.78 2.79 29.33
CA LEU A 40 -0.35 3.46 28.65
C LEU A 40 -0.04 4.43 27.48
N LEU A 41 -0.13 3.88 26.26
CA LEU A 41 -0.47 4.66 25.07
C LEU A 41 -1.99 4.63 24.88
N VAL A 42 -2.63 5.66 25.42
CA VAL A 42 -4.04 6.01 25.19
C VAL A 42 -4.16 6.66 23.81
N ALA A 43 -5.15 6.21 23.03
CA ALA A 43 -5.57 6.85 21.80
C ALA A 43 -6.00 8.30 22.07
N ALA A 44 -5.34 9.28 21.45
CA ALA A 44 -5.77 10.68 21.50
C ALA A 44 -6.63 11.02 20.26
N PRO A 45 -7.63 11.92 20.39
CA PRO A 45 -8.66 12.11 19.38
C PRO A 45 -8.13 12.96 18.21
N LEU A 46 -8.39 12.51 16.98
CA LEU A 46 -8.34 13.34 15.79
C LEU A 46 -9.76 13.88 15.55
N ALA A 47 -10.00 15.10 16.01
CA ALA A 47 -11.18 15.89 15.69
C ALA A 47 -10.73 17.26 15.20
N VAL A 48 -10.15 17.35 14.01
CA VAL A 48 -10.18 18.54 13.13
C VAL A 48 -10.06 18.02 11.70
N GLN A 49 -10.93 18.50 10.80
CA GLN A 49 -11.14 18.11 9.39
C GLN A 49 -12.07 16.91 9.11
N ALA A 50 -13.29 16.97 9.66
CA ALA A 50 -14.46 16.28 9.09
C ALA A 50 -15.40 17.23 8.31
N ALA A 51 -14.97 18.45 7.98
CA ALA A 51 -15.84 19.44 7.34
C ALA A 51 -15.96 19.26 5.80
N GLY A 52 -14.98 18.64 5.14
CA GLY A 52 -15.01 18.41 3.69
C GLY A 52 -15.84 17.19 3.27
N GLY A 53 -15.78 16.09 4.04
CA GLY A 53 -16.47 14.83 3.72
C GLY A 53 -17.96 14.81 4.06
N VAL A 54 -18.43 15.65 5.00
CA VAL A 54 -19.84 15.68 5.43
C VAL A 54 -20.76 16.25 4.35
N ARG A 55 -20.28 17.17 3.49
CA ARG A 55 -21.08 17.68 2.35
C ARG A 55 -21.20 16.67 1.21
N ALA A 56 -20.18 15.87 0.94
CA ALA A 56 -20.24 14.80 -0.07
C ALA A 56 -21.19 13.65 0.35
N ALA A 57 -21.16 13.27 1.63
CA ALA A 57 -22.07 12.27 2.18
C ALA A 57 -23.53 12.75 2.26
N ALA A 58 -23.76 14.04 2.50
CA ALA A 58 -25.09 14.65 2.46
C ALA A 58 -25.68 14.61 1.03
N GLY A 59 -24.87 14.94 0.01
CA GLY A 59 -25.29 14.88 -1.40
C GLY A 59 -25.68 13.47 -1.87
N LEU A 60 -24.93 12.44 -1.44
CA LEU A 60 -25.23 11.03 -1.73
C LEU A 60 -26.52 10.54 -1.03
N ARG A 61 -26.79 10.99 0.20
CA ARG A 61 -28.04 10.66 0.91
C ARG A 61 -29.27 11.31 0.27
N THR A 62 -29.17 12.54 -0.24
CA THR A 62 -30.27 13.20 -0.94
C THR A 62 -30.56 12.54 -2.31
N ALA A 63 -29.54 12.08 -3.02
CA ALA A 63 -29.69 11.32 -4.26
C ALA A 63 -30.34 9.94 -4.03
N ALA A 64 -29.94 9.22 -2.98
CA ALA A 64 -30.55 7.95 -2.60
C ALA A 64 -32.02 8.10 -2.15
N HIS A 65 -32.37 9.19 -1.44
CA HIS A 65 -33.75 9.48 -1.07
C HIS A 65 -34.64 9.88 -2.25
N ARG A 66 -34.10 10.51 -3.31
CA ARG A 66 -34.85 10.74 -4.56
C ARG A 66 -35.08 9.43 -5.32
N ALA A 67 -34.05 8.60 -5.47
CA ALA A 67 -34.19 7.30 -6.12
C ALA A 67 -35.20 6.38 -5.39
N ALA A 68 -35.26 6.43 -4.05
CA ALA A 68 -36.24 5.68 -3.27
C ALA A 68 -37.68 6.24 -3.39
N ARG A 69 -37.85 7.56 -3.62
CA ARG A 69 -39.16 8.16 -3.90
C ARG A 69 -39.67 7.80 -5.29
N ASP A 70 -38.79 7.69 -6.28
CA ASP A 70 -39.16 7.35 -7.66
C ASP A 70 -39.58 5.88 -7.79
N VAL A 71 -38.99 4.97 -7.01
CA VAL A 71 -39.45 3.57 -6.88
C VAL A 71 -40.79 3.48 -6.13
N GLY A 72 -41.05 4.38 -5.18
CA GLY A 72 -42.33 4.48 -4.47
C GLY A 72 -43.49 4.99 -5.35
N ALA A 73 -43.21 5.84 -6.33
CA ALA A 73 -44.21 6.35 -7.28
C ALA A 73 -44.65 5.29 -8.30
N ALA A 74 -43.77 4.34 -8.66
CA ALA A 74 -44.10 3.23 -9.57
C ALA A 74 -44.99 2.14 -8.93
N LYS A 75 -45.19 2.16 -7.61
CA LYS A 75 -46.05 1.20 -6.89
C LYS A 75 -47.51 1.67 -6.71
N ARG A 76 -47.88 2.84 -7.26
CA ARG A 76 -49.26 3.40 -7.28
C ARG A 76 -49.97 3.22 -8.62
N ALA A 77 -49.59 2.22 -9.41
CA ALA A 77 -50.43 1.71 -10.51
C ALA A 77 -50.94 0.33 -10.08
N GLY A 78 -52.26 0.24 -9.89
CA GLY A 78 -52.91 -0.79 -9.08
C GLY A 78 -52.79 -2.22 -9.60
N ASN A 79 -52.72 -3.15 -8.65
CA ASN A 79 -53.31 -4.48 -8.78
C ASN A 79 -53.55 -5.06 -7.37
N PRO A 80 -54.80 -5.37 -6.97
CA PRO A 80 -55.11 -5.90 -5.65
C PRO A 80 -55.28 -7.42 -5.72
N ALA A 81 -54.35 -8.18 -5.14
CA ALA A 81 -54.62 -9.56 -4.74
C ALA A 81 -53.62 -10.04 -3.69
N VAL A 82 -54.17 -10.70 -2.67
CA VAL A 82 -53.52 -11.50 -1.62
C VAL A 82 -52.95 -10.72 -0.42
N ALA A 83 -53.88 -10.38 0.48
CA ALA A 83 -53.62 -10.23 1.90
C ALA A 83 -54.01 -11.53 2.62
N ALA A 84 -53.07 -12.13 3.36
CA ALA A 84 -53.29 -12.86 4.62
C ALA A 84 -51.98 -13.57 5.02
N GLY A 85 -51.39 -13.18 6.15
CA GLY A 85 -50.24 -13.91 6.69
C GLY A 85 -49.43 -13.16 7.74
N ALA A 86 -49.87 -13.25 8.98
CA ALA A 86 -49.08 -13.18 10.22
C ALA A 86 -48.19 -11.94 10.46
N THR A 87 -48.76 -11.03 11.26
CA THR A 87 -48.04 -10.08 12.11
C THR A 87 -47.16 -10.81 13.13
N THR A 88 -45.85 -10.86 12.87
CA THR A 88 -44.83 -10.87 13.91
C THR A 88 -43.94 -9.65 13.70
N ALA A 89 -44.03 -8.69 14.62
CA ALA A 89 -43.13 -7.55 14.64
C ALA A 89 -41.69 -8.08 14.81
N PRO A 90 -40.76 -7.83 13.87
CA PRO A 90 -39.37 -8.17 14.11
C PRO A 90 -38.87 -7.24 15.21
N ALA A 91 -38.42 -7.82 16.32
CA ALA A 91 -37.65 -7.11 17.33
C ALA A 91 -36.56 -6.31 16.59
N ALA A 92 -36.62 -4.99 16.72
CA ALA A 92 -35.64 -4.09 16.15
C ALA A 92 -34.29 -4.40 16.80
N ARG A 93 -33.52 -5.29 16.17
CA ARG A 93 -32.08 -5.36 16.42
C ARG A 93 -31.57 -3.98 16.08
N GLU A 94 -31.22 -3.23 17.11
CA GLU A 94 -30.44 -2.00 17.00
C GLU A 94 -29.30 -2.30 16.01
N ALA A 95 -29.40 -1.76 14.81
CA ALA A 95 -28.41 -1.99 13.79
C ALA A 95 -27.12 -1.37 14.32
N ALA A 96 -26.19 -2.21 14.77
CA ALA A 96 -24.92 -1.76 15.32
C ALA A 96 -24.31 -0.72 14.39
N ALA A 97 -24.09 0.49 14.91
CA ALA A 97 -23.65 1.61 14.12
C ALA A 97 -22.38 1.22 13.34
N THR A 98 -22.40 1.45 12.03
CA THR A 98 -21.25 1.11 11.18
C THR A 98 -20.02 1.88 11.68
N PRO A 99 -18.87 1.22 11.94
CA PRO A 99 -17.67 1.89 12.44
C PRO A 99 -17.24 3.01 11.51
N THR A 100 -16.93 4.17 12.09
CA THR A 100 -16.36 5.31 11.36
C THR A 100 -15.01 4.94 10.74
N PRO A 101 -14.55 5.62 9.67
CA PRO A 101 -13.22 5.37 9.10
C PRO A 101 -12.09 5.45 10.14
N THR A 102 -12.14 6.44 11.04
CA THR A 102 -11.20 6.57 12.16
C THR A 102 -11.24 5.34 13.07
N GLN A 103 -12.44 4.86 13.42
CA GLN A 103 -12.58 3.69 14.28
C GLN A 103 -12.00 2.44 13.60
N ARG A 104 -12.24 2.25 12.30
CA ARG A 104 -11.66 1.14 11.52
C ARG A 104 -10.13 1.16 11.51
N VAL A 105 -9.52 2.35 11.39
CA VAL A 105 -8.06 2.50 11.46
C VAL A 105 -7.55 2.14 12.86
N LEU A 106 -8.18 2.66 13.91
CA LEU A 106 -7.80 2.36 15.29
C LEU A 106 -7.95 0.87 15.61
N ASP A 107 -9.00 0.22 15.12
CA ASP A 107 -9.22 -1.21 15.33
C ASP A 107 -8.19 -2.06 14.57
N ALA A 108 -7.81 -1.67 13.34
CA ALA A 108 -6.73 -2.32 12.61
C ALA A 108 -5.36 -2.16 13.31
N MET A 109 -5.10 -0.99 13.91
CA MET A 109 -3.90 -0.77 14.72
C MET A 109 -3.90 -1.64 15.97
N ARG A 110 -5.02 -1.67 16.73
CA ARG A 110 -5.19 -2.51 17.92
C ARG A 110 -5.00 -3.98 17.60
N LEU A 111 -5.64 -4.48 16.54
CA LEU A 111 -5.48 -5.86 16.09
C LEU A 111 -4.02 -6.19 15.76
N SER A 112 -3.28 -5.26 15.17
CA SER A 112 -1.86 -5.45 14.88
C SER A 112 -0.97 -5.46 16.12
N LEU A 113 -1.42 -4.80 17.19
CA LEU A 113 -0.70 -4.74 18.48
C LEU A 113 -0.96 -5.97 19.36
N GLN A 114 -2.12 -6.64 19.20
CA GLN A 114 -2.52 -7.81 20.01
C GLN A 114 -1.51 -8.97 19.98
N ARG A 115 -0.65 -9.04 18.96
CA ARG A 115 0.35 -10.10 18.82
C ARG A 115 1.61 -9.86 19.67
N TRP A 116 1.81 -8.65 20.19
CA TRP A 116 3.03 -8.28 20.88
C TRP A 116 2.81 -8.34 22.39
N ASP A 117 3.44 -9.32 23.02
CA ASP A 117 3.41 -9.44 24.47
C ASP A 117 4.16 -8.29 25.12
N LYS A 118 3.67 -7.88 26.29
CA LYS A 118 4.33 -6.88 27.09
C LYS A 118 5.57 -7.49 27.74
N VAL A 119 6.71 -6.84 27.54
CA VAL A 119 7.94 -7.20 28.24
C VAL A 119 7.88 -6.65 29.67
N GLU A 120 7.88 -7.53 30.67
CA GLU A 120 7.69 -7.17 32.08
C GLU A 120 8.99 -6.71 32.78
N THR A 121 10.16 -7.02 32.21
CA THR A 121 11.45 -6.72 32.84
C THR A 121 12.22 -5.65 32.07
N LYS A 122 12.97 -4.81 32.83
CA LYS A 122 13.90 -3.84 32.25
C LYS A 122 14.96 -4.52 31.37
N GLN A 123 15.49 -5.65 31.82
CA GLN A 123 16.49 -6.41 31.07
C GLN A 123 15.93 -6.90 29.73
N GLY A 124 14.72 -7.47 29.73
CA GLY A 124 14.07 -7.89 28.49
C GLY A 124 13.87 -6.72 27.52
N ALA A 125 13.43 -5.56 28.03
CA ALA A 125 13.27 -4.38 27.19
C ALA A 125 14.61 -3.90 26.59
N GLN A 126 15.69 -3.96 27.37
CA GLN A 126 17.04 -3.64 26.88
C GLN A 126 17.53 -4.62 25.83
N ASP A 127 17.24 -5.91 25.98
CA ASP A 127 17.60 -6.93 25.01
C ASP A 127 16.86 -6.71 23.68
N TYR A 128 15.55 -6.43 23.71
CA TYR A 128 14.79 -6.06 22.51
C TYR A 128 15.35 -4.82 21.81
N VAL A 129 15.68 -3.76 22.55
CA VAL A 129 16.28 -2.54 21.97
C VAL A 129 17.63 -2.86 21.34
N ARG A 130 18.46 -3.68 21.99
CA ARG A 130 19.75 -4.11 21.44
C ARG A 130 19.56 -4.91 20.15
N ASP A 131 18.61 -5.84 20.13
CA ASP A 131 18.34 -6.67 18.95
C ASP A 131 17.80 -5.85 17.77
N ILE A 132 16.91 -4.88 18.03
CA ILE A 132 16.39 -3.95 17.01
C ILE A 132 17.51 -3.11 16.40
N LEU A 133 18.42 -2.58 17.23
CA LEU A 133 19.49 -1.70 16.79
C LEU A 133 20.72 -2.44 16.27
N SER A 134 20.75 -3.77 16.39
CA SER A 134 21.86 -4.58 15.91
C SER A 134 21.98 -4.52 14.38
N PRO A 135 23.20 -4.40 13.83
CA PRO A 135 23.41 -4.49 12.39
C PRO A 135 22.89 -5.83 11.85
N ALA A 136 22.11 -5.80 10.77
CA ALA A 136 21.72 -7.00 10.06
C ALA A 136 21.79 -6.74 8.55
N LYS A 137 22.14 -7.78 7.79
CA LYS A 137 22.40 -7.73 6.34
C LYS A 137 21.16 -7.53 5.46
N ARG A 138 19.95 -7.48 6.04
CA ARG A 138 18.69 -7.43 5.27
C ARG A 138 18.39 -5.99 4.83
N GLY A 139 18.29 -5.79 3.52
CA GLY A 139 18.01 -4.49 2.89
C GLY A 139 16.61 -3.93 3.18
N ALA A 140 16.42 -2.65 2.88
CA ALA A 140 15.19 -1.87 3.04
C ALA A 140 14.52 -1.98 4.42
N LEU A 141 15.34 -2.19 5.46
CA LEU A 141 14.91 -2.32 6.84
C LEU A 141 15.39 -1.11 7.64
N GLY A 142 14.45 -0.22 7.98
CA GLY A 142 14.72 0.90 8.87
C GLY A 142 14.82 0.41 10.31
N ARG A 143 15.89 0.80 11.02
CA ARG A 143 16.05 0.64 12.46
C ARG A 143 15.87 2.01 13.06
N ILE A 144 14.77 2.21 13.75
CA ILE A 144 14.32 3.55 14.13
C ILE A 144 14.28 3.63 15.64
N LEU A 145 14.91 4.67 16.17
CA LEU A 145 14.87 5.04 17.57
C LEU A 145 14.30 6.45 17.67
N ILE A 146 13.21 6.59 18.40
CA ILE A 146 12.72 7.89 18.87
C ILE A 146 13.18 8.03 20.31
N LEU A 147 13.96 9.07 20.59
CA LEU A 147 14.52 9.34 21.91
C LEU A 147 14.42 10.83 22.20
N ASN A 148 13.68 11.18 23.25
CA ASN A 148 13.51 12.54 23.76
C ASN A 148 13.14 13.53 22.63
N GLY A 149 12.13 13.17 21.82
CA GLY A 149 11.66 14.02 20.74
C GLY A 149 12.54 14.06 19.50
N ARG A 150 13.56 13.21 19.40
CA ARG A 150 14.45 13.12 18.24
C ARG A 150 14.34 11.75 17.58
N VAL A 151 14.43 11.74 16.25
CA VAL A 151 14.40 10.51 15.45
C VAL A 151 15.82 10.18 15.01
N PHE A 152 16.25 8.96 15.31
CA PHE A 152 17.52 8.38 14.89
C PHE A 152 17.20 7.15 14.03
N ALA A 153 17.95 6.96 12.95
CA ALA A 153 17.80 5.80 12.10
C ALA A 153 19.14 5.37 11.51
N ASN A 154 19.24 4.11 11.08
CA ASN A 154 20.31 3.70 10.18
C ASN A 154 20.17 4.41 8.83
N GLU A 155 21.30 4.55 8.13
CA GLU A 155 21.34 5.14 6.78
C GLU A 155 20.68 4.19 5.78
N GLU A 156 19.41 4.46 5.46
CA GLU A 156 18.62 3.70 4.49
C GLU A 156 17.86 4.67 3.57
N GLY A 157 17.98 4.46 2.27
CA GLY A 157 17.31 5.29 1.27
C GLY A 157 15.85 4.88 0.98
N GLY A 158 15.28 5.52 -0.04
CA GLY A 158 14.01 5.12 -0.63
C GLY A 158 12.82 5.20 0.33
N LYS A 159 12.11 4.08 0.50
CA LYS A 159 10.85 4.03 1.28
C LYS A 159 11.06 4.22 2.78
N VAL A 160 12.21 3.82 3.31
CA VAL A 160 12.55 4.03 4.72
C VAL A 160 12.69 5.52 5.01
N GLN A 161 13.41 6.26 4.14
CA GLN A 161 13.53 7.72 4.24
C GLN A 161 12.16 8.43 4.18
N GLN A 162 11.25 7.96 3.34
CA GLN A 162 9.87 8.50 3.26
C GLN A 162 9.09 8.24 4.56
N HIS A 163 9.19 7.04 5.13
CA HIS A 163 8.62 6.74 6.45
C HIS A 163 9.20 7.65 7.54
N LEU A 164 10.51 7.88 7.53
CA LEU A 164 11.17 8.81 8.46
C LEU A 164 10.66 10.24 8.34
N THR A 165 10.25 10.68 7.15
CA THR A 165 9.64 12.01 6.95
C THR A 165 8.32 12.13 7.71
N MET A 166 7.45 11.12 7.61
CA MET A 166 6.20 11.08 8.37
C MET A 166 6.44 11.01 9.89
N VAL A 167 7.36 10.16 10.33
CA VAL A 167 7.68 9.98 11.75
C VAL A 167 8.26 11.26 12.34
N SER A 168 9.18 11.91 11.63
CA SER A 168 9.80 13.16 12.08
C SER A 168 8.77 14.27 12.23
N ARG A 169 7.81 14.37 11.30
CA ARG A 169 6.68 15.30 11.43
C ARG A 169 5.81 14.98 12.64
N ALA A 170 5.42 13.71 12.81
CA ALA A 170 4.60 13.30 13.95
C ALA A 170 5.28 13.58 15.30
N VAL A 171 6.59 13.32 15.41
CA VAL A 171 7.39 13.62 16.60
C VAL A 171 7.46 15.12 16.85
N ARG A 172 7.68 15.93 15.82
CA ARG A 172 7.72 17.40 15.95
C ARG A 172 6.37 17.99 16.37
N GLU A 173 5.28 17.60 15.72
CA GLU A 173 3.95 18.16 15.96
C GLU A 173 3.28 17.62 17.24
N ARG A 174 3.66 16.42 17.68
CA ARG A 174 3.09 15.73 18.83
C ARG A 174 4.14 15.39 19.87
N HIS A 175 5.17 16.22 20.01
CA HIS A 175 6.35 15.97 20.87
C HIS A 175 5.98 15.49 22.29
N SER A 176 4.98 16.10 22.93
CA SER A 176 4.54 15.72 24.28
C SER A 176 3.84 14.35 24.36
N LYS A 177 3.33 13.84 23.23
CA LYS A 177 2.57 12.58 23.14
C LYS A 177 3.42 11.40 22.65
N VAL A 178 4.50 11.66 21.91
CA VAL A 178 5.37 10.59 21.41
C VAL A 178 6.39 10.21 22.48
N LYS A 179 6.36 8.95 22.91
CA LYS A 179 7.30 8.39 23.88
C LYS A 179 8.56 7.86 23.20
N ASN A 180 9.57 7.56 24.00
CA ASN A 180 10.75 6.85 23.53
C ASN A 180 10.35 5.47 23.00
N VAL A 181 10.79 5.13 21.79
CA VAL A 181 10.44 3.86 21.14
C VAL A 181 11.55 3.43 20.20
N ALA A 182 11.87 2.14 20.19
CA ALA A 182 12.73 1.52 19.19
C ALA A 182 11.90 0.49 18.41
N TYR A 183 12.04 0.46 17.09
CA TYR A 183 11.34 -0.50 16.24
C TYR A 183 12.04 -0.69 14.90
N LEU A 184 11.71 -1.80 14.25
CA LEU A 184 12.07 -2.07 12.86
C LEU A 184 10.98 -1.54 11.92
N HIS A 185 11.34 -1.04 10.75
CA HIS A 185 10.41 -0.67 9.68
C HIS A 185 10.73 -1.44 8.42
N ASN A 186 9.80 -2.28 7.98
CA ASN A 186 9.90 -3.00 6.72
C ASN A 186 8.92 -2.41 5.69
N SER A 187 9.47 -1.81 4.64
CA SER A 187 8.72 -1.19 3.54
C SER A 187 8.54 -2.11 2.32
N GLU A 188 8.81 -3.40 2.45
CA GLU A 188 8.54 -4.39 1.42
C GLU A 188 7.05 -4.58 1.22
N ALA A 189 6.67 -4.95 -0.01
CA ALA A 189 5.26 -5.00 -0.39
C ALA A 189 4.50 -6.19 0.25
N SER A 190 5.22 -7.25 0.66
CA SER A 190 4.62 -8.41 1.31
C SER A 190 4.54 -8.27 2.83
N GLY A 191 5.38 -7.41 3.41
CA GLY A 191 5.56 -7.28 4.85
C GLY A 191 6.18 -8.54 5.49
N SER A 192 7.27 -8.37 6.23
CA SER A 192 7.81 -9.46 7.05
C SER A 192 8.49 -8.90 8.29
N CYS A 193 8.49 -9.67 9.37
CA CYS A 193 9.18 -9.31 10.62
C CYS A 193 10.45 -10.12 10.74
N LEU A 194 11.44 -9.54 11.42
CA LEU A 194 12.63 -10.28 11.81
C LEU A 194 12.39 -11.00 13.12
N GLU A 195 13.13 -12.08 13.32
CA GLU A 195 13.26 -12.78 14.58
C GLU A 195 14.63 -12.45 15.20
N ASN A 196 14.70 -12.42 16.52
CA ASN A 196 15.96 -12.38 17.24
C ASN A 196 16.64 -13.75 17.24
N LYS A 197 17.79 -13.85 17.90
CA LYS A 197 18.55 -15.11 18.00
C LYS A 197 17.81 -16.24 18.73
N LYS A 198 16.76 -15.91 19.48
CA LYS A 198 15.92 -16.86 20.21
C LYS A 198 14.69 -17.30 19.40
N GLY A 199 14.53 -16.80 18.17
CA GLY A 199 13.36 -17.06 17.34
C GLY A 199 12.14 -16.19 17.71
N GLU A 200 12.31 -15.20 18.59
CA GLU A 200 11.22 -14.30 18.98
C GLU A 200 11.11 -13.16 17.96
N LEU A 201 9.89 -12.85 17.53
CA LEU A 201 9.64 -11.75 16.59
C LEU A 201 10.07 -10.42 17.21
N LEU A 202 10.72 -9.57 16.41
CA LEU A 202 11.09 -8.21 16.78
C LEU A 202 10.00 -7.21 16.37
N PRO A 203 9.63 -6.24 17.24
CA PRO A 203 8.65 -5.21 16.93
C PRO A 203 8.93 -4.52 15.60
N THR A 204 8.06 -4.75 14.63
CA THR A 204 8.23 -4.30 13.25
C THR A 204 7.00 -3.56 12.77
N THR A 205 7.17 -2.41 12.14
CA THR A 205 6.13 -1.68 11.40
C THR A 205 6.17 -2.09 9.93
N LEU A 206 5.00 -2.25 9.32
CA LEU A 206 4.82 -2.75 7.96
C LEU A 206 3.90 -1.83 7.15
N ILE A 207 4.10 -1.80 5.84
CA ILE A 207 3.24 -1.03 4.91
C ILE A 207 2.13 -1.88 4.29
N ALA A 208 2.19 -3.20 4.45
CA ALA A 208 1.24 -4.18 3.94
C ALA A 208 1.39 -5.52 4.68
N LYS A 209 0.31 -6.31 4.71
CA LYS A 209 0.27 -7.72 5.12
C LYS A 209 -0.29 -8.52 3.94
N LYS A 210 0.37 -9.60 3.53
CA LYS A 210 0.07 -10.31 2.28
C LYS A 210 -1.14 -11.23 2.39
N TYR A 211 -1.23 -12.02 3.46
CA TYR A 211 -2.16 -13.14 3.56
C TYR A 211 -3.23 -12.93 4.64
N SER A 212 -2.92 -12.22 5.73
CA SER A 212 -3.87 -12.07 6.83
C SER A 212 -3.60 -10.84 7.69
N SER A 213 -4.66 -10.25 8.26
CA SER A 213 -4.55 -9.22 9.29
C SER A 213 -3.80 -9.70 10.55
N LYS A 214 -3.76 -11.02 10.78
CA LYS A 214 -3.06 -11.68 11.89
C LYS A 214 -1.56 -11.89 11.66
N GLU A 215 -1.05 -11.62 10.45
CA GLU A 215 0.39 -11.66 10.21
C GLU A 215 1.12 -10.69 11.15
N CYS A 216 2.42 -10.95 11.34
CA CYS A 216 3.23 -10.16 12.25
C CYS A 216 3.26 -8.67 11.83
N GLY A 217 3.67 -7.80 12.75
CA GLY A 217 3.94 -6.41 12.46
C GLY A 217 2.74 -5.47 12.59
N VAL A 218 3.06 -4.19 12.80
CA VAL A 218 2.09 -3.10 12.97
C VAL A 218 1.94 -2.34 11.66
N LEU A 219 0.73 -2.32 11.10
CA LEU A 219 0.46 -1.55 9.90
C LEU A 219 0.61 -0.05 10.18
N VAL A 220 1.40 0.62 9.35
CA VAL A 220 1.58 2.07 9.35
C VAL A 220 1.16 2.65 7.99
N PRO A 221 0.87 3.96 7.91
CA PRO A 221 0.63 4.61 6.62
C PRO A 221 1.75 4.29 5.63
N ASN A 222 1.37 4.03 4.38
CA ASN A 222 2.33 3.67 3.36
C ASN A 222 3.23 4.89 3.03
N PRO A 223 4.56 4.76 2.97
CA PRO A 223 5.48 5.86 2.64
C PRO A 223 5.19 6.53 1.29
N TYR A 224 4.47 5.87 0.38
CA TYR A 224 4.00 6.48 -0.86
C TYR A 224 3.04 7.66 -0.67
N PHE A 225 2.44 7.84 0.51
CA PHE A 225 1.65 9.02 0.82
C PHE A 225 2.51 10.28 0.96
N GLY A 226 3.84 10.16 1.04
CA GLY A 226 4.70 11.29 1.37
C GLY A 226 4.45 11.75 2.80
N ASP A 227 4.31 13.06 3.01
CA ASP A 227 3.75 13.60 4.25
C ASP A 227 2.27 13.96 4.08
N LEU A 228 1.64 14.45 5.16
CA LEU A 228 0.22 14.78 5.16
C LEU A 228 -0.11 15.89 4.15
N ASP A 229 0.76 16.87 3.97
CA ASP A 229 0.50 17.98 3.04
C ASP A 229 0.62 17.50 1.59
N HIS A 230 1.62 16.65 1.31
CA HIS A 230 1.76 16.03 0.00
C HIS A 230 0.51 15.25 -0.39
N TRP A 231 0.01 14.37 0.49
CA TRP A 231 -1.19 13.60 0.20
C TRP A 231 -2.43 14.48 0.10
N SER A 232 -2.59 15.49 0.98
CA SER A 232 -3.70 16.44 0.90
C SER A 232 -3.71 17.19 -0.44
N ASN A 233 -2.54 17.62 -0.94
CA ASN A 233 -2.41 18.26 -2.24
C ASN A 233 -2.78 17.30 -3.39
N VAL A 234 -2.30 16.04 -3.33
CA VAL A 234 -2.66 15.02 -4.32
C VAL A 234 -4.16 14.75 -4.31
N ALA A 235 -4.76 14.60 -3.12
CA ALA A 235 -6.20 14.38 -2.98
C ALA A 235 -7.00 15.55 -3.56
N GLN A 236 -6.60 16.79 -3.27
CA GLN A 236 -7.26 17.98 -3.84
C GLN A 236 -7.18 17.99 -5.38
N LEU A 237 -6.03 17.68 -5.97
CA LEU A 237 -5.88 17.60 -7.43
C LEU A 237 -6.80 16.53 -8.05
N LEU A 238 -6.95 15.38 -7.39
CA LEU A 238 -7.83 14.30 -7.83
C LEU A 238 -9.31 14.69 -7.73
N GLU A 239 -9.70 15.36 -6.65
CA GLU A 239 -11.05 15.89 -6.48
C GLU A 239 -11.37 16.98 -7.52
N ASP A 240 -10.42 17.88 -7.80
CA ASP A 240 -10.55 18.92 -8.81
C ASP A 240 -10.74 18.30 -10.21
N ALA A 241 -9.97 17.26 -10.53
CA ALA A 241 -10.12 16.51 -11.78
C ALA A 241 -11.49 15.80 -11.85
N SER A 242 -11.93 15.19 -10.74
CA SER A 242 -13.26 14.57 -10.63
C SER A 242 -14.38 15.56 -10.95
N ARG A 243 -14.29 16.80 -10.45
CA ARG A 243 -15.29 17.85 -10.73
C ARG A 243 -15.30 18.31 -12.18
N LYS A 244 -14.13 18.33 -12.85
CA LYS A 244 -14.02 18.65 -14.29
C LYS A 244 -14.61 17.57 -15.20
N HIS A 245 -14.75 16.35 -14.70
CA HIS A 245 -15.30 15.21 -15.44
C HIS A 245 -16.56 14.67 -14.72
N PRO A 246 -17.75 15.25 -14.97
CA PRO A 246 -18.98 14.77 -14.35
C PRO A 246 -19.24 13.31 -14.67
N TYR A 247 -19.68 12.52 -13.67
CA TYR A 247 -19.79 11.06 -13.75
C TYR A 247 -20.48 10.56 -15.02
N TRP A 248 -21.61 11.16 -15.41
CA TRP A 248 -22.40 10.73 -16.57
C TRP A 248 -21.66 10.87 -17.91
N LYS A 249 -20.70 11.82 -18.02
CA LYS A 249 -19.88 12.06 -19.22
C LYS A 249 -18.61 11.20 -19.27
N ARG A 250 -18.28 10.48 -18.20
CA ARG A 250 -17.08 9.65 -18.14
C ARG A 250 -17.20 8.43 -19.05
N ASP A 251 -16.06 7.96 -19.54
CA ASP A 251 -15.93 6.74 -20.34
C ASP A 251 -16.44 5.55 -19.51
N PRO A 252 -17.39 4.74 -20.03
CA PRO A 252 -17.98 3.63 -19.29
C PRO A 252 -17.05 2.41 -19.14
N ARG A 253 -15.93 2.36 -19.85
CA ARG A 253 -15.02 1.22 -19.82
C ARG A 253 -14.28 1.12 -18.49
N ALA A 254 -14.00 -0.12 -18.09
CA ALA A 254 -13.12 -0.42 -16.97
C ALA A 254 -11.67 -0.08 -17.33
N PHE A 255 -11.11 0.92 -16.67
CA PHE A 255 -9.79 1.46 -16.98
C PHE A 255 -8.71 0.99 -16.03
N TRP A 256 -7.53 0.68 -16.60
CA TRP A 256 -6.28 0.54 -15.84
C TRP A 256 -5.05 0.78 -16.72
N ARG A 257 -4.01 1.34 -16.10
CA ARG A 257 -2.66 1.46 -16.68
C ARG A 257 -1.63 1.01 -15.67
N GLY A 258 -0.65 0.22 -16.11
CA GLY A 258 0.44 -0.18 -15.23
C GLY A 258 1.50 -1.03 -15.89
N HIS A 259 2.38 -1.59 -15.06
CA HIS A 259 3.54 -2.35 -15.50
C HIS A 259 3.35 -3.82 -15.24
N ILE A 260 3.86 -4.66 -16.15
CA ILE A 260 4.03 -6.09 -15.92
C ILE A 260 5.53 -6.37 -16.05
N ARG A 261 6.17 -6.71 -14.92
CA ARG A 261 7.61 -7.01 -14.86
C ARG A 261 7.78 -8.38 -14.28
N TRP A 262 8.19 -9.34 -15.08
CA TRP A 262 8.36 -10.71 -14.62
C TRP A 262 9.68 -10.82 -13.87
N ARG A 263 9.64 -11.05 -12.57
CA ARG A 263 10.83 -11.02 -11.71
C ARG A 263 11.32 -12.41 -11.35
N ASN A 264 10.40 -13.36 -11.16
CA ASN A 264 10.71 -14.68 -10.64
C ASN A 264 10.18 -15.80 -11.52
N LYS A 265 10.78 -16.99 -11.48
CA LYS A 265 10.35 -18.14 -12.31
C LYS A 265 9.09 -18.84 -11.79
N ASP A 266 8.67 -18.52 -10.56
CA ASP A 266 7.56 -19.18 -9.87
C ASP A 266 6.28 -18.34 -9.90
N CYS A 267 5.19 -18.97 -10.36
CA CYS A 267 3.85 -18.40 -10.47
C CYS A 267 3.34 -17.77 -9.16
N ASP A 268 3.62 -18.35 -7.99
CA ASP A 268 3.12 -17.83 -6.69
C ASP A 268 3.70 -16.44 -6.37
N HIS A 269 4.87 -16.14 -6.93
CA HIS A 269 5.53 -14.85 -6.78
C HIS A 269 5.12 -13.84 -7.85
N GLU A 270 4.36 -14.26 -8.85
CA GLU A 270 3.96 -13.48 -10.02
C GLU A 270 2.43 -13.29 -10.10
N SER A 271 1.66 -13.77 -9.11
CA SER A 271 0.19 -13.70 -9.09
C SER A 271 -0.39 -12.32 -9.43
N GLY A 272 0.23 -11.24 -8.96
CA GLY A 272 -0.17 -9.87 -9.31
C GLY A 272 0.10 -9.49 -10.77
N ASN A 273 1.21 -9.92 -11.35
CA ASN A 273 1.50 -9.73 -12.77
C ASN A 273 0.61 -10.59 -13.66
N ILE A 274 0.30 -11.81 -13.23
CA ILE A 274 -0.67 -12.70 -13.87
C ILE A 274 -2.04 -11.99 -13.91
N ALA A 275 -2.54 -11.49 -12.78
CA ALA A 275 -3.82 -10.77 -12.74
C ALA A 275 -3.85 -9.55 -13.68
N ARG A 276 -2.76 -8.77 -13.76
CA ARG A 276 -2.63 -7.63 -14.68
C ARG A 276 -2.63 -8.08 -16.14
N PHE A 277 -1.93 -9.17 -16.45
CA PHE A 277 -1.88 -9.72 -17.80
C PHE A 277 -3.28 -10.19 -18.24
N LEU A 278 -3.98 -10.95 -17.38
CA LEU A 278 -5.35 -11.37 -17.65
C LEU A 278 -6.29 -10.19 -17.87
N GLY A 279 -6.15 -9.13 -17.07
CA GLY A 279 -6.89 -7.89 -17.28
C GLY A 279 -6.61 -7.26 -18.64
N THR A 280 -5.38 -7.34 -19.13
CA THR A 280 -4.98 -6.83 -20.46
C THR A 280 -5.64 -7.62 -21.58
N LEU A 281 -5.81 -8.94 -21.41
CA LEU A 281 -6.53 -9.78 -22.37
C LEU A 281 -8.02 -9.42 -22.46
N LEU A 282 -8.63 -8.87 -21.40
CA LEU A 282 -10.02 -8.40 -21.44
C LEU A 282 -10.20 -7.26 -22.44
N THR A 283 -9.24 -6.33 -22.53
CA THR A 283 -9.25 -5.26 -23.55
C THR A 283 -9.24 -5.82 -24.97
N LEU A 284 -8.50 -6.90 -25.22
CA LEU A 284 -8.42 -7.52 -26.54
C LEU A 284 -9.70 -8.27 -26.93
N ARG A 285 -10.39 -8.84 -25.94
CA ARG A 285 -11.65 -9.59 -26.13
C ARG A 285 -12.89 -8.69 -26.18
N HIS A 286 -12.92 -7.66 -25.35
CA HIS A 286 -14.07 -6.79 -25.11
C HIS A 286 -13.62 -5.31 -25.06
N PRO A 287 -13.10 -4.75 -26.17
CA PRO A 287 -12.51 -3.41 -26.21
C PRO A 287 -13.50 -2.27 -25.94
N ASP A 288 -14.80 -2.54 -26.09
CA ASP A 288 -15.92 -1.67 -25.78
C ASP A 288 -16.26 -1.60 -24.28
N GLN A 289 -15.78 -2.57 -23.49
CA GLN A 289 -16.02 -2.67 -22.04
C GLN A 289 -14.76 -2.44 -21.20
N PHE A 290 -13.57 -2.70 -21.75
CA PHE A 290 -12.31 -2.62 -21.01
C PHE A 290 -11.29 -1.74 -21.73
N ASP A 291 -10.62 -0.90 -20.95
CA ASP A 291 -9.43 -0.15 -21.33
C ASP A 291 -8.31 -0.42 -20.30
N VAL A 292 -7.91 -1.69 -20.22
CA VAL A 292 -6.83 -2.18 -19.36
C VAL A 292 -5.60 -2.39 -20.23
N LYS A 293 -4.58 -1.54 -20.08
CA LYS A 293 -3.37 -1.58 -20.92
C LYS A 293 -2.09 -1.57 -20.12
N VAL A 294 -1.07 -2.19 -20.68
CA VAL A 294 0.25 -2.31 -20.06
C VAL A 294 1.19 -1.27 -20.64
N ARG A 295 1.81 -0.46 -19.77
CA ARG A 295 2.79 0.55 -20.18
C ARG A 295 4.12 -0.03 -20.58
N HIS A 296 4.52 -1.07 -19.87
CA HIS A 296 5.74 -1.79 -20.14
C HIS A 296 5.50 -3.26 -19.85
N LEU A 297 5.60 -4.04 -20.92
CA LEU A 297 5.69 -5.48 -20.86
C LEU A 297 7.17 -5.83 -21.07
N GLU A 298 7.78 -6.50 -20.11
CA GLU A 298 9.20 -6.85 -20.18
C GLU A 298 9.47 -7.91 -21.28
N ALA A 299 9.65 -7.44 -22.51
CA ALA A 299 9.71 -8.25 -23.73
C ALA A 299 10.87 -9.27 -23.77
N ARG A 300 11.92 -9.05 -22.97
CA ARG A 300 13.07 -9.98 -22.89
C ARG A 300 12.71 -11.34 -22.30
N LYS A 301 11.54 -11.47 -21.67
CA LYS A 301 11.04 -12.75 -21.14
C LYS A 301 9.93 -13.23 -22.06
N ARG A 302 10.27 -14.18 -22.94
CA ARG A 302 9.39 -14.82 -23.94
C ARG A 302 8.06 -15.36 -23.39
N ILE A 303 7.91 -15.41 -22.06
CA ILE A 303 6.73 -15.96 -21.38
C ILE A 303 5.44 -15.23 -21.78
N TRP A 304 5.38 -13.90 -21.77
CA TRP A 304 4.13 -13.17 -22.04
C TRP A 304 3.68 -13.20 -23.49
N THR A 305 4.62 -13.47 -24.40
CA THR A 305 4.41 -13.50 -25.85
C THR A 305 4.36 -14.94 -26.39
N ASN A 306 4.32 -15.95 -25.51
CA ASN A 306 4.31 -17.35 -25.89
C ASN A 306 3.27 -18.10 -25.04
N ALA A 307 2.13 -18.43 -25.65
CA ALA A 307 1.06 -19.14 -24.98
C ALA A 307 1.49 -20.51 -24.45
N THR A 308 2.33 -21.26 -25.19
CA THR A 308 2.89 -22.53 -24.71
C THR A 308 3.70 -22.33 -23.42
N ALA A 309 4.49 -21.27 -23.32
CA ALA A 309 5.24 -20.95 -22.11
C ALA A 309 4.32 -20.54 -20.94
N LEU A 310 3.24 -19.79 -21.20
CA LEU A 310 2.21 -19.48 -20.20
C LEU A 310 1.51 -20.75 -19.70
N HIS A 311 1.14 -21.64 -20.62
CA HIS A 311 0.54 -22.95 -20.32
C HIS A 311 1.48 -23.94 -19.65
N ALA A 312 2.80 -23.70 -19.67
CA ALA A 312 3.79 -24.55 -19.01
C ALA A 312 4.24 -24.00 -17.65
N THR A 313 3.79 -22.80 -17.27
CA THR A 313 4.19 -22.14 -16.02
C THR A 313 3.60 -22.86 -14.81
N LYS A 314 4.45 -23.43 -13.96
CA LYS A 314 4.06 -24.16 -12.73
C LYS A 314 4.15 -23.26 -11.48
N CYS A 315 3.23 -23.45 -10.55
CA CYS A 315 3.29 -22.86 -9.19
C CYS A 315 3.89 -23.91 -8.22
N LYS A 316 4.36 -23.52 -7.01
CA LYS A 316 5.15 -24.39 -6.12
C LYS A 316 4.48 -25.67 -5.66
N ASP A 317 3.15 -25.71 -5.66
CA ASP A 317 2.38 -26.89 -5.24
C ASP A 317 2.24 -27.94 -6.36
N GLY A 318 2.88 -27.74 -7.51
CA GLY A 318 2.82 -28.70 -8.64
C GLY A 318 1.44 -28.82 -9.28
N ALA A 319 0.42 -28.19 -8.69
CA ALA A 319 -0.89 -28.06 -9.25
C ALA A 319 -0.81 -27.18 -10.49
N ALA A 320 -1.39 -27.68 -11.58
CA ALA A 320 -1.73 -26.92 -12.76
C ALA A 320 -2.82 -25.87 -12.39
N LYS A 321 -2.49 -24.90 -11.54
CA LYS A 321 -3.38 -23.84 -11.03
C LYS A 321 -3.78 -22.82 -12.11
N TYR A 322 -3.68 -23.17 -13.39
CA TYR A 322 -3.63 -22.24 -14.50
C TYR A 322 -4.81 -21.27 -14.51
N PRO A 323 -4.54 -19.95 -14.46
CA PRO A 323 -5.50 -18.94 -14.88
C PRO A 323 -5.42 -18.66 -16.39
N PHE A 324 -4.53 -19.33 -17.14
CA PHE A 324 -4.30 -19.10 -18.58
C PHE A 324 -4.99 -20.12 -19.50
N ARG A 325 -5.90 -20.95 -19.00
CA ARG A 325 -6.79 -21.76 -19.85
C ARG A 325 -7.89 -20.84 -20.41
N ILE A 326 -7.50 -20.07 -21.41
CA ILE A 326 -8.27 -18.98 -22.00
C ILE A 326 -8.48 -19.34 -23.46
N ASP A 327 -9.73 -19.51 -23.87
CA ASP A 327 -10.04 -19.87 -25.26
C ASP A 327 -9.47 -18.84 -26.24
N GLY A 328 -8.71 -19.30 -27.24
CA GLY A 328 -8.05 -18.41 -28.19
C GLY A 328 -6.91 -17.58 -27.60
N LEU A 329 -6.26 -18.01 -26.51
CA LEU A 329 -5.11 -17.33 -25.93
C LEU A 329 -4.01 -17.06 -26.97
N ASP A 330 -3.75 -17.99 -27.88
CA ASP A 330 -2.77 -17.82 -28.96
C ASP A 330 -3.04 -16.55 -29.80
N GLY A 331 -4.29 -16.37 -30.23
CA GLY A 331 -4.69 -15.19 -31.01
C GLY A 331 -4.62 -13.90 -30.19
N LEU A 332 -4.93 -13.95 -28.90
CA LEU A 332 -4.82 -12.78 -28.02
C LEU A 332 -3.35 -12.40 -27.77
N VAL A 333 -2.48 -13.37 -27.58
CA VAL A 333 -1.04 -13.15 -27.37
C VAL A 333 -0.40 -12.53 -28.62
N GLN A 334 -0.81 -12.93 -29.83
CA GLN A 334 -0.35 -12.30 -31.08
C GLN A 334 -0.75 -10.81 -31.18
N ARG A 335 -1.90 -10.44 -30.60
CA ARG A 335 -2.43 -9.07 -30.58
C ARG A 335 -2.02 -8.25 -29.36
N LEU A 336 -1.12 -8.77 -28.52
CA LEU A 336 -0.79 -8.15 -27.23
C LEU A 336 -0.22 -6.72 -27.35
N SER A 337 0.39 -6.38 -28.48
CA SER A 337 0.84 -5.01 -28.78
C SER A 337 -0.30 -3.98 -28.81
N GLU A 338 -1.51 -4.37 -29.20
CA GLU A 338 -2.71 -3.49 -29.22
C GLU A 338 -3.13 -3.06 -27.81
N ALA A 339 -2.82 -3.90 -26.82
CA ALA A 339 -3.09 -3.65 -25.40
C ALA A 339 -1.86 -3.12 -24.64
N GLN A 340 -0.83 -2.68 -25.37
CA GLN A 340 0.26 -1.87 -24.81
C GLN A 340 0.00 -0.38 -25.05
N ASP A 341 0.26 0.43 -24.03
CA ASP A 341 0.16 1.88 -24.12
C ASP A 341 1.36 2.48 -23.39
N VAL A 342 2.40 2.81 -24.15
CA VAL A 342 3.67 3.32 -23.60
C VAL A 342 3.52 4.67 -22.91
N SER A 343 2.40 5.37 -23.16
CA SER A 343 2.11 6.68 -22.59
C SER A 343 1.91 6.58 -21.08
N TRP A 344 2.48 7.54 -20.37
CA TRP A 344 2.14 7.71 -18.96
C TRP A 344 0.80 8.40 -18.84
N VAL A 345 -0.13 7.78 -18.11
CA VAL A 345 -1.41 8.41 -17.73
C VAL A 345 -1.28 8.88 -16.28
N ASN A 346 -1.49 10.17 -16.05
CA ASN A 346 -1.42 10.71 -14.70
C ASN A 346 -2.66 10.29 -13.89
N PRO A 347 -2.55 10.11 -12.56
CA PRO A 347 -3.69 9.75 -11.74
C PRO A 347 -4.90 10.70 -11.86
N VAL A 348 -4.68 11.99 -12.13
CA VAL A 348 -5.76 12.96 -12.38
C VAL A 348 -6.59 12.62 -13.61
N ASP A 349 -5.99 12.00 -14.62
CA ASP A 349 -6.65 11.63 -15.88
C ASP A 349 -7.59 10.44 -15.70
N TYR A 350 -7.48 9.70 -14.59
CA TYR A 350 -8.35 8.57 -14.27
C TYR A 350 -9.79 9.03 -14.03
N ALA A 351 -9.98 10.29 -13.60
CA ALA A 351 -11.29 10.91 -13.43
C ALA A 351 -12.15 10.93 -14.72
N ARG A 352 -11.56 10.66 -15.89
CA ARG A 352 -12.28 10.52 -17.16
C ARG A 352 -13.06 9.22 -17.29
N TYR A 353 -12.86 8.24 -16.42
CA TYR A 353 -13.44 6.90 -16.52
C TYR A 353 -14.43 6.64 -15.38
N LYS A 354 -15.54 5.95 -15.67
CA LYS A 354 -16.56 5.55 -14.68
C LYS A 354 -16.09 4.38 -13.83
N ILE A 355 -15.27 3.49 -14.37
CA ILE A 355 -14.89 2.27 -13.68
C ILE A 355 -13.38 2.20 -13.65
N LEU A 356 -12.80 2.22 -12.45
CA LEU A 356 -11.35 2.11 -12.25
C LEU A 356 -11.01 0.72 -11.72
N ALA A 357 -10.37 -0.09 -12.55
CA ALA A 357 -9.95 -1.42 -12.15
C ALA A 357 -8.70 -1.34 -11.25
N HIS A 358 -8.72 -2.11 -10.16
CA HIS A 358 -7.57 -2.28 -9.29
C HIS A 358 -6.97 -3.68 -9.47
N PHE A 359 -5.68 -3.72 -9.82
CA PHE A 359 -4.91 -4.96 -9.82
C PHE A 359 -3.88 -4.96 -8.69
N PRO A 360 -3.61 -6.13 -8.08
CA PRO A 360 -2.56 -6.29 -7.08
C PRO A 360 -1.19 -5.81 -7.57
N GLY A 361 -0.29 -5.53 -6.63
CA GLY A 361 1.13 -5.27 -6.82
C GLY A 361 1.81 -6.38 -7.63
N GLY A 362 2.72 -5.99 -8.54
CA GLY A 362 3.31 -6.94 -9.50
C GLY A 362 4.07 -8.09 -8.84
N THR A 363 4.68 -7.87 -7.68
CA THR A 363 5.34 -8.91 -6.89
C THR A 363 4.37 -9.50 -5.89
N THR A 364 4.17 -10.83 -5.97
CA THR A 364 3.41 -11.68 -5.06
C THR A 364 1.95 -11.28 -4.83
N GLY A 365 1.37 -10.38 -5.63
CA GLY A 365 -0.01 -9.93 -5.44
C GLY A 365 -0.20 -9.00 -4.23
N SER A 366 0.85 -8.29 -3.84
CA SER A 366 0.87 -7.35 -2.70
C SER A 366 0.00 -6.10 -2.91
N TYR A 367 -0.09 -5.23 -1.90
CA TYR A 367 -0.77 -3.95 -2.02
C TYR A 367 -0.18 -3.07 -3.16
N SER A 368 -1.05 -2.47 -3.98
CA SER A 368 -0.67 -1.52 -5.02
C SER A 368 -1.08 -0.09 -4.64
N ARG A 369 -0.11 0.84 -4.62
CA ARG A 369 -0.33 2.27 -4.32
C ARG A 369 -1.36 2.95 -5.22
N ASN A 370 -1.67 2.35 -6.37
CA ASN A 370 -2.67 2.89 -7.28
C ASN A 370 -4.04 3.03 -6.59
N LEU A 371 -4.36 2.13 -5.66
CA LEU A 371 -5.65 2.11 -4.96
C LEU A 371 -6.01 3.45 -4.31
N ASN A 372 -5.03 4.12 -3.70
CA ASN A 372 -5.28 5.37 -2.98
C ASN A 372 -5.78 6.48 -3.90
N HIS A 373 -5.35 6.46 -5.17
CA HIS A 373 -5.71 7.48 -6.14
C HIS A 373 -7.12 7.25 -6.69
N LEU A 374 -7.57 5.98 -6.77
CA LEU A 374 -8.85 5.65 -7.40
C LEU A 374 -10.02 6.23 -6.63
N TRP A 375 -10.04 6.08 -5.30
CA TRP A 375 -11.15 6.52 -4.46
C TRP A 375 -11.39 8.04 -4.52
N ALA A 376 -10.34 8.84 -4.65
CA ALA A 376 -10.46 10.30 -4.71
C ALA A 376 -10.98 10.83 -6.05
N THR A 377 -10.99 10.00 -7.10
CA THR A 377 -11.52 10.40 -8.43
C THR A 377 -13.04 10.35 -8.52
N GLY A 378 -13.73 9.78 -7.52
CA GLY A 378 -15.20 9.66 -7.52
C GLY A 378 -15.78 8.82 -8.65
N SER A 379 -14.97 7.89 -9.19
CA SER A 379 -15.38 6.89 -10.18
C SER A 379 -16.15 5.76 -9.53
#